data_AF-A0A2I0KYM7-F1
#
_entry.id   AF-A0A2I0KYM7-F1
#
_cell.length_a   1.000
_cell.length_b   1.000
_cell.length_c   1.000
_cell.angle_alpha   90.00
_cell.angle_beta   90.00
_cell.angle_gamma   90.00
#
_symmetry.space_group_name_H-M   'P 1'
#
loop_
_entity.id
_entity.type
_entity.pdbx_description
1 polymer ?
#
loop_
_entity_poly.entity_id
_entity_poly.type
_entity_poly.pdbx_seq_one_letter_code
_entity_poly.pdbx_strand_id
1 'polypeptide(L)'
;MGEVAVERTGVQHFEPRDFQDNMPEDNQMDSQCQHPEQVERERIQIQEESNSDETSKLLERGYMQYGCSRYCRRCRIRAPCCNEIFDCRHCHNQAKNNIKVDRKLRHDMPRHQVSQVICSLCGTEQE
;
A
#
# COMPACT_ATOMS: atom_id res chain seq x y z
N MET A 1 15.90 65.42 4.86
CA MET A 1 14.50 65.45 4.42
C MET A 1 14.49 65.06 2.95
N GLY A 2 13.83 63.95 2.62
CA GLY A 2 13.74 63.40 1.27
C GLY A 2 12.90 62.12 1.36
N GLU A 3 11.73 62.16 0.72
CA GLU A 3 10.59 61.26 0.94
C GLU A 3 10.64 59.98 0.10
N VAL A 4 9.79 59.05 0.53
CA VAL A 4 9.46 57.68 0.10
C VAL A 4 9.12 57.47 -1.39
N ALA A 5 9.43 56.27 -1.90
CA ALA A 5 8.52 55.50 -2.77
C ALA A 5 8.83 53.99 -2.66
N VAL A 6 7.83 53.21 -2.24
CA VAL A 6 7.81 51.74 -2.22
C VAL A 6 7.13 51.27 -3.50
N GLU A 7 7.84 50.52 -4.36
CA GLU A 7 7.24 49.89 -5.53
C GLU A 7 6.97 48.41 -5.25
N ARG A 8 5.68 48.05 -5.24
CA ARG A 8 5.16 46.68 -5.14
C ARG A 8 4.86 46.21 -6.57
N THR A 9 5.50 45.13 -7.01
CA THR A 9 5.20 44.42 -8.27
C THR A 9 5.20 42.92 -7.95
N GLY A 10 4.31 42.03 -8.42
CA GLY A 10 2.98 42.11 -8.99
C GLY A 10 2.40 40.69 -8.79
N VAL A 11 1.17 40.58 -8.29
CA VAL A 11 0.51 39.29 -8.05
C VAL A 11 -0.22 38.89 -9.34
N GLN A 12 0.27 37.87 -10.03
CA GLN A 12 -0.44 37.30 -11.18
C GLN A 12 -1.62 36.47 -10.67
N HIS A 13 -2.81 37.00 -10.92
CA HIS A 13 -4.09 36.35 -10.76
C HIS A 13 -4.22 35.24 -11.82
N PHE A 14 -4.46 34.00 -11.38
CA PHE A 14 -4.70 32.87 -12.28
C PHE A 14 -6.09 32.31 -11.96
N GLU A 15 -7.02 32.44 -12.90
CA GLU A 15 -8.39 31.94 -12.75
C GLU A 15 -8.43 30.40 -12.95
N PRO A 16 -9.29 29.67 -12.21
CA PRO A 16 -9.44 28.23 -12.41
C PRO A 16 -10.41 27.95 -13.56
N ARG A 17 -10.00 27.10 -14.51
CA ARG A 17 -10.92 26.48 -15.47
C ARG A 17 -11.50 25.22 -14.84
N ASP A 18 -12.82 25.21 -14.67
CA ASP A 18 -13.59 24.02 -14.33
C ASP A 18 -13.39 22.93 -15.38
N PHE A 19 -12.73 21.83 -14.99
CA PHE A 19 -12.75 20.57 -15.72
C PHE A 19 -13.58 19.58 -14.90
N GLN A 20 -14.74 19.22 -15.45
CA GLN A 20 -15.61 18.19 -14.90
C GLN A 20 -14.95 16.82 -15.11
N ASP A 21 -14.32 16.29 -14.07
CA ASP A 21 -13.84 14.91 -14.06
C ASP A 21 -14.98 13.96 -13.64
N ASN A 22 -15.51 13.22 -14.62
CA ASN A 22 -16.17 11.94 -14.35
C ASN A 22 -15.06 10.94 -13.97
N MET A 23 -14.96 10.60 -12.68
CA MET A 23 -14.09 9.54 -12.20
C MET A 23 -14.91 8.26 -11.92
N PRO A 24 -14.46 7.09 -12.36
CA PRO A 24 -15.13 5.84 -12.07
C PRO A 24 -14.89 5.42 -10.61
N GLU A 25 -15.85 4.67 -10.08
CA GLU A 25 -15.99 4.24 -8.69
C GLU A 25 -14.77 3.45 -8.18
N ASP A 26 -14.44 3.66 -6.90
CA ASP A 26 -13.35 3.00 -6.18
C ASP A 26 -13.55 1.48 -6.17
N ASN A 27 -12.85 0.78 -7.08
CA ASN A 27 -12.71 -0.66 -6.99
C ASN A 27 -11.75 -0.97 -5.82
N GLN A 28 -12.33 -1.36 -4.69
CA GLN A 28 -11.64 -1.85 -3.51
C GLN A 28 -10.97 -3.19 -3.88
N MET A 29 -9.82 -3.10 -4.55
CA MET A 29 -9.10 -4.27 -5.04
C MET A 29 -8.41 -4.92 -3.84
N ASP A 30 -8.96 -6.06 -3.40
CA ASP A 30 -8.32 -6.94 -2.44
C ASP A 30 -6.84 -7.07 -2.80
N SER A 31 -5.98 -6.72 -1.85
CA SER A 31 -4.52 -6.84 -1.97
C SER A 31 -4.12 -8.31 -1.88
N GLN A 32 -4.56 -9.09 -2.86
CA GLN A 32 -4.07 -10.44 -3.05
C GLN A 32 -2.58 -10.34 -3.40
N CYS A 33 -1.80 -11.27 -2.86
CA CYS A 33 -0.41 -11.43 -3.26
C CYS A 33 -0.41 -11.79 -4.75
N GLN A 34 -0.05 -10.83 -5.61
CA GLN A 34 0.15 -11.08 -7.05
C GLN A 34 1.39 -11.94 -7.25
N HIS A 35 1.25 -13.22 -6.93
CA HIS A 35 2.11 -14.29 -7.37
C HIS A 35 1.34 -15.53 -7.85
N PRO A 36 0.20 -15.44 -8.56
CA PRO A 36 -0.18 -16.53 -9.47
C PRO A 36 0.44 -16.32 -10.87
N GLU A 37 0.33 -15.13 -11.45
CA GLU A 37 0.53 -14.96 -12.90
C GLU A 37 2.00 -15.05 -13.37
N GLN A 38 2.97 -14.69 -12.52
CA GLN A 38 4.39 -14.88 -12.86
C GLN A 38 4.87 -16.32 -12.63
N VAL A 39 4.21 -17.08 -11.75
CA VAL A 39 4.49 -18.51 -11.56
C VAL A 39 3.90 -19.32 -12.71
N GLU A 40 2.79 -18.86 -13.29
CA GLU A 40 2.15 -19.49 -14.44
C GLU A 40 2.99 -19.42 -15.72
N ARG A 41 3.76 -18.33 -15.91
CA ARG A 41 4.61 -18.14 -17.10
C ARG A 41 5.88 -18.99 -17.09
N GLU A 42 6.44 -19.33 -15.92
CA GLU A 42 7.53 -20.30 -15.82
C GLU A 42 7.04 -21.76 -15.71
N ARG A 43 5.72 -22.00 -15.65
CA ARG A 43 5.13 -23.34 -15.61
C ARG A 43 5.00 -24.00 -16.98
N ILE A 44 5.11 -23.24 -18.07
CA ILE A 44 5.11 -23.77 -19.44
C ILE A 44 6.54 -24.17 -19.82
N GLN A 45 7.16 -25.12 -19.10
CA GLN A 45 8.21 -25.98 -19.67
C GLN A 45 8.68 -27.16 -18.81
N ILE A 46 8.07 -27.46 -17.66
CA ILE A 46 8.41 -28.68 -16.92
C ILE A 46 7.13 -29.49 -16.69
N GLN A 47 6.97 -30.43 -17.62
CA GLN A 47 6.13 -31.62 -17.64
C GLN A 47 5.17 -31.81 -16.45
N GLU A 48 3.89 -31.80 -16.82
CA GLU A 48 2.78 -32.44 -16.13
C GLU A 48 3.19 -33.84 -15.68
N GLU A 49 3.31 -34.06 -14.37
CA GLU A 49 2.93 -35.26 -13.61
C GLU A 49 3.61 -35.24 -12.23
N SER A 50 2.80 -35.35 -11.16
CA SER A 50 3.16 -35.62 -9.74
C SER A 50 3.32 -34.47 -8.71
N ASN A 51 2.60 -33.34 -8.79
CA ASN A 51 2.64 -32.39 -7.65
C ASN A 51 1.35 -31.60 -7.31
N SER A 52 0.17 -32.11 -7.63
CA SER A 52 -1.09 -31.43 -7.25
C SER A 52 -1.33 -31.40 -5.73
N ASP A 53 -0.75 -32.36 -5.02
CA ASP A 53 -1.01 -32.60 -3.60
C ASP A 53 -0.17 -31.69 -2.68
N GLU A 54 1.00 -31.22 -3.13
CA GLU A 54 1.75 -30.21 -2.35
C GLU A 54 1.20 -28.80 -2.58
N THR A 55 0.72 -28.49 -3.78
CA THR A 55 0.09 -27.18 -4.02
C THR A 55 -1.16 -26.99 -3.18
N SER A 56 -2.00 -28.03 -3.02
CA SER A 56 -3.17 -27.99 -2.15
C SER A 56 -2.77 -27.86 -0.68
N LYS A 57 -1.78 -28.62 -0.19
CA LYS A 57 -1.25 -28.50 1.18
C LYS A 57 -0.63 -27.14 1.49
N LEU A 58 0.04 -26.54 0.52
CA LEU A 58 0.60 -25.19 0.67
C LEU A 58 -0.51 -24.14 0.79
N LEU A 59 -1.54 -24.22 -0.06
CA LEU A 59 -2.71 -23.35 0.02
C LEU A 59 -3.50 -23.58 1.32
N GLU A 60 -3.67 -24.83 1.76
CA GLU A 60 -4.33 -25.19 3.02
C GLU A 60 -3.59 -24.61 4.24
N ARG A 61 -2.26 -24.58 4.20
CA ARG A 61 -1.45 -23.91 5.21
C ARG A 61 -1.50 -22.38 5.12
N GLY A 62 -2.18 -21.81 4.12
CA GLY A 62 -2.26 -20.37 3.90
C GLY A 62 -1.00 -19.77 3.29
N TYR A 63 -0.20 -20.54 2.55
CA TYR A 63 0.85 -19.95 1.71
C TYR A 63 0.20 -19.17 0.56
N MET A 64 0.78 -18.02 0.22
CA MET A 64 0.34 -17.12 -0.87
C MET A 64 -1.04 -16.43 -0.69
N GLN A 65 -1.80 -16.79 0.33
CA GLN A 65 -3.10 -16.16 0.65
C GLN A 65 -2.97 -14.86 1.45
N TYR A 66 -1.84 -14.63 2.13
CA TYR A 66 -1.66 -13.51 3.06
C TYR A 66 -0.44 -12.66 2.71
N GLY A 67 -0.58 -11.37 2.97
CA GLY A 67 0.44 -10.37 2.70
C GLY A 67 0.02 -9.47 1.54
N CYS A 68 1.01 -8.90 0.87
CA CYS A 68 0.79 -8.02 -0.28
C CYS A 68 1.76 -8.39 -1.40
N SER A 69 1.61 -7.77 -2.58
CA SER A 69 2.51 -7.95 -3.72
C SER A 69 4.00 -7.72 -3.42
N ARG A 70 4.33 -6.99 -2.35
CA ARG A 70 5.71 -6.70 -1.94
C ARG A 70 6.27 -7.70 -0.94
N TYR A 71 5.41 -8.28 -0.11
CA TYR A 71 5.79 -9.20 0.96
C TYR A 71 4.67 -10.22 1.17
N CYS A 72 4.93 -11.45 0.74
CA CYS A 72 4.07 -12.60 1.01
C CYS A 72 4.42 -13.17 2.39
N ARG A 73 3.71 -12.72 3.43
CA ARG A 73 3.92 -13.14 4.82
C ARG A 73 2.60 -13.24 5.56
N ARG A 74 2.54 -14.11 6.56
CA ARG A 74 1.32 -14.39 7.33
C ARG A 74 1.14 -13.47 8.55
N CYS A 75 1.64 -12.24 8.46
CA CYS A 75 1.45 -11.26 9.51
C CYS A 75 1.26 -9.87 8.93
N ARG A 76 0.45 -9.09 9.64
CA ARG A 76 0.26 -7.65 9.45
C ARG A 76 1.02 -6.91 10.54
N ILE A 77 1.38 -5.66 10.28
CA ILE A 77 2.06 -4.79 11.25
C ILE A 77 1.12 -3.71 11.74
N ARG A 78 1.21 -3.36 13.02
CA ARG A 78 0.56 -2.16 13.56
C ARG A 78 1.49 -0.97 13.38
N ALA A 79 1.00 0.08 12.72
CA ALA A 79 1.77 1.29 12.46
C ALA A 79 1.94 2.09 13.76
N PRO A 80 3.17 2.35 14.24
CA PRO A 80 3.37 3.12 15.48
C PRO A 80 2.98 4.61 15.34
N CYS A 81 2.88 5.13 14.13
CA CYS A 81 2.54 6.53 13.85
C CYS A 81 1.03 6.83 13.91
N CYS A 82 0.18 5.87 13.56
CA CYS A 82 -1.27 6.08 13.44
C CYS A 82 -2.12 4.92 13.96
N ASN A 83 -1.50 3.87 14.51
CA ASN A 83 -2.15 2.67 15.07
C ASN A 83 -2.98 1.85 14.07
N GLU A 84 -2.90 2.15 12.79
CA GLU A 84 -3.56 1.39 11.73
C GLU A 84 -2.78 0.12 11.36
N ILE A 85 -3.48 -0.88 10.84
CA ILE A 85 -2.92 -2.20 10.53
C ILE A 85 -2.69 -2.30 9.01
N PHE A 86 -1.49 -2.71 8.61
CA PHE A 86 -1.12 -2.89 7.21
C PHE A 86 -0.34 -4.19 7.01
N ASP A 87 -0.41 -4.79 5.81
CA ASP A 87 0.42 -5.96 5.48
C ASP A 87 1.92 -5.65 5.52
N CYS A 88 2.30 -4.41 5.18
CA CYS A 88 3.67 -3.94 5.29
C CYS A 88 3.79 -2.41 5.32
N ARG A 89 5.02 -1.92 5.59
CA ARG A 89 5.34 -0.49 5.60
C ARG A 89 5.10 0.19 4.25
N HIS A 90 5.29 -0.53 3.14
CA HIS A 90 5.10 0.05 1.81
C HIS A 90 3.62 0.19 1.48
N CYS A 91 2.77 -0.73 1.94
CA CYS A 91 1.32 -0.59 1.85
C CYS A 91 0.84 0.61 2.69
N HIS A 92 1.37 0.77 3.90
CA HIS A 92 1.11 1.95 4.72
C HIS A 92 1.49 3.24 3.97
N ASN A 93 2.74 3.38 3.51
CA ASN A 93 3.19 4.62 2.88
C ASN A 93 2.44 4.91 1.58
N GLN A 94 2.08 3.89 0.82
CA GLN A 94 1.26 4.06 -0.38
C GLN A 94 -0.13 4.59 -0.03
N ALA A 95 -0.78 4.05 1.00
CA ALA A 95 -2.09 4.51 1.45
C ALA A 95 -2.03 5.93 2.00
N LYS A 96 -1.06 6.22 2.88
CA LYS A 96 -0.94 7.52 3.56
C LYS A 96 -0.43 8.64 2.67
N ASN A 97 0.38 8.36 1.66
CA ASN A 97 0.88 9.38 0.73
C ASN A 97 0.05 9.52 -0.56
N ASN A 98 -1.11 8.85 -0.65
CA ASN A 98 -1.99 8.97 -1.81
C ASN A 98 -2.43 10.43 -2.03
N ILE A 99 -2.59 10.85 -3.29
CA ILE A 99 -3.03 12.20 -3.64
C ILE A 99 -4.40 12.56 -3.06
N LYS A 100 -5.29 11.57 -2.87
CA LYS A 100 -6.62 11.72 -2.26
C LYS A 100 -6.55 12.04 -0.75
N VAL A 101 -5.42 11.81 -0.09
CA VAL A 101 -5.23 12.08 1.35
C VAL A 101 -4.79 13.53 1.56
N ASP A 102 -5.38 14.21 2.55
CA ASP A 102 -4.98 15.56 2.95
C ASP A 102 -3.48 15.63 3.22
N ARG A 103 -2.82 16.66 2.69
CA ARG A 103 -1.37 16.87 2.81
C ARG A 103 -0.89 16.84 4.26
N LYS A 104 -1.71 17.32 5.19
CA LYS A 104 -1.37 17.35 6.63
C LYS A 104 -1.34 15.96 7.27
N LEU A 105 -2.03 14.98 6.69
CA LEU A 105 -2.12 13.61 7.19
C LEU A 105 -1.13 12.67 6.52
N ARG A 106 -0.41 13.11 5.49
CA ARG A 106 0.57 12.28 4.78
C ARG A 106 1.82 12.08 5.62
N HIS A 107 2.28 10.84 5.72
CA HIS A 107 3.47 10.48 6.47
C HIS A 107 3.97 9.08 6.08
N ASP A 108 5.24 8.84 6.38
CA ASP A 108 5.87 7.53 6.26
C ASP A 108 5.92 6.81 7.61
N MET A 109 5.81 5.48 7.57
CA MET A 109 5.93 4.65 8.76
C MET A 109 7.39 4.58 9.24
N PRO A 110 7.67 4.88 10.52
CA PRO A 110 9.01 4.76 11.09
C PRO A 110 9.38 3.28 11.31
N ARG A 111 10.21 2.73 10.42
CA ARG A 111 10.47 1.28 10.35
C ARG A 111 11.04 0.63 11.62
N HIS A 112 11.80 1.37 12.42
CA HIS A 112 12.45 0.82 13.63
C HIS A 112 11.58 0.93 14.89
N GLN A 113 10.44 1.60 14.79
CA GLN A 113 9.49 1.76 15.91
C GLN A 113 8.33 0.76 15.82
N VAL A 114 8.29 -0.08 14.78
CA VAL A 114 7.30 -1.14 14.67
C VAL A 114 7.65 -2.22 15.70
N SER A 115 6.81 -2.36 16.71
CA SER A 115 6.97 -3.31 17.82
C SER A 115 5.83 -4.30 17.93
N GLN A 116 4.85 -4.27 17.02
CA GLN A 116 3.66 -5.12 17.10
C GLN A 116 3.32 -5.71 15.73
N VAL A 117 3.15 -7.03 15.72
CA VAL A 117 2.75 -7.82 14.56
C VAL A 117 1.51 -8.65 14.89
N ILE A 118 0.63 -8.82 13.92
CA ILE A 118 -0.65 -9.51 14.08
C ILE A 118 -0.65 -10.69 13.12
N CYS A 119 -0.79 -11.90 13.66
CA CYS A 119 -0.87 -13.11 12.86
C CYS A 119 -2.11 -13.07 11.95
N SER A 120 -1.94 -13.26 10.65
CA SER A 120 -3.06 -13.27 9.70
C SER A 120 -3.87 -14.57 9.75
N LEU A 121 -3.32 -15.65 10.32
CA LEU A 121 -4.01 -16.94 10.46
C LEU A 121 -4.93 -16.99 11.67
N CYS A 122 -4.45 -16.53 12.83
CA CYS A 122 -5.15 -16.69 14.11
C CYS A 122 -5.48 -15.36 14.79
N GLY A 123 -5.05 -14.22 14.24
CA GLY A 123 -5.34 -12.89 14.79
C GLY A 123 -4.53 -12.52 16.05
N THR A 124 -3.68 -13.40 16.55
CA THR A 124 -2.86 -13.14 17.74
C THR A 124 -1.91 -11.97 17.51
N GLU A 125 -1.88 -11.02 18.46
CA GLU A 125 -0.93 -9.93 18.50
C GLU A 125 0.36 -10.37 19.21
N GLN A 126 1.51 -9.99 18.67
CA GLN A 126 2.84 -10.37 19.14
C GLN A 126 3.73 -9.12 19.16
N GLU A 127 4.65 -9.07 20.13
CA GLU A 127 5.66 -8.00 20.27
C GLU A 127 7.05 -8.42 19.81
#